data_AF-K2PF42-F1
#
_entry.id   AF-K2PF42-F1
#
_cell.length_a   1.000
_cell.length_b   1.000
_cell.length_c   1.000
_cell.angle_alpha   90.00
_cell.angle_beta   90.00
_cell.angle_gamma   90.00
#
_symmetry.space_group_name_H-M   'P 1'
#
loop_
_entity.id
_entity.type
_entity.pdbx_description
1 polymer ?
#
loop_
_entity_poly.entity_id
_entity_poly.type
_entity_poly.pdbx_seq_one_letter_code
_entity_poly.pdbx_strand_id
1 'polypeptide(L)'
;MPHGTHHLQPITSVSGQTGTALFFPDLVQTRTPPKEPVAIAEMAEFFGVTHRTLHFYEEKGLLTARRMGLMRVYGRDEIARMALINVCREVGMSVSVIQDLFETLATASSTSEANLILEETLLARRRELASNLSTIHRQLQQLNALLDHEEAETGQLNTEPKGPPLTETEARCLQLMVEGYTPIRIARTLELKTEEVSAVEASIVDKLNAQNRFQAVAKAVLLGMVAN
;
A
#
# COMPACT_ATOMS: atom_id res chain seq x y z
N MET A 1 56.52 -21.15 -44.71
CA MET A 1 55.67 -19.98 -45.03
C MET A 1 54.67 -19.81 -43.88
N PRO A 2 54.74 -18.72 -43.11
CA PRO A 2 54.06 -18.58 -41.82
C PRO A 2 52.71 -17.84 -41.88
N HIS A 3 51.83 -18.22 -40.96
CA HIS A 3 50.72 -17.49 -40.31
C HIS A 3 49.99 -16.37 -41.07
N GLY A 4 48.75 -16.65 -41.52
CA GLY A 4 47.76 -15.64 -41.89
C GLY A 4 47.09 -15.04 -40.65
N THR A 5 47.40 -13.79 -40.35
CA THR A 5 46.75 -12.95 -39.34
C THR A 5 45.43 -12.41 -39.89
N HIS A 6 44.30 -12.84 -39.33
CA HIS A 6 43.03 -12.16 -39.56
C HIS A 6 43.01 -10.86 -38.75
N HIS A 7 43.35 -9.76 -39.42
CA HIS A 7 43.05 -8.42 -38.95
C HIS A 7 41.54 -8.19 -39.04
N LEU A 8 40.84 -8.27 -37.90
CA LEU A 8 39.51 -7.69 -37.76
C LEU A 8 39.69 -6.18 -37.60
N GLN A 9 39.29 -5.42 -38.62
CA GLN A 9 39.18 -3.98 -38.54
C GLN A 9 38.07 -3.59 -37.55
N PRO A 10 38.24 -2.49 -36.79
CA PRO A 10 37.19 -2.00 -35.91
C PRO A 10 36.01 -1.54 -36.76
N ILE A 11 34.81 -2.04 -36.44
CA ILE A 11 33.56 -1.57 -37.03
C ILE A 11 33.29 -0.17 -36.45
N THR A 12 33.80 0.85 -37.12
CA THR A 12 33.26 2.20 -37.07
C THR A 12 32.12 2.26 -38.08
N SER A 13 30.89 2.14 -37.59
CA SER A 13 29.72 2.53 -38.38
C SER A 13 28.66 3.17 -37.48
N VAL A 14 28.81 4.50 -37.41
CA VAL A 14 27.80 5.55 -37.51
C VAL A 14 26.61 5.52 -36.55
N SER A 15 26.69 6.44 -35.59
CA SER A 15 25.57 7.05 -34.85
C SER A 15 24.34 7.32 -35.70
N GLY A 16 23.21 6.72 -35.32
CA GLY A 16 21.87 7.25 -35.55
C GLY A 16 21.31 7.74 -34.21
N GLN A 17 21.29 9.06 -34.04
CA GLN A 17 20.60 9.82 -32.98
C GLN A 17 19.09 9.49 -33.03
N THR A 18 18.35 9.34 -31.94
CA THR A 18 17.88 10.42 -31.05
C THR A 18 17.50 9.85 -29.68
N GLY A 19 18.40 9.94 -28.70
CA GLY A 19 17.99 10.03 -27.31
C GLY A 19 18.03 11.51 -26.97
N THR A 20 16.89 12.19 -26.85
CA THR A 20 16.85 13.53 -26.28
C THR A 20 17.54 13.45 -24.92
N ALA A 21 18.61 14.21 -24.73
CA ALA A 21 19.36 14.23 -23.47
C ALA A 21 18.44 14.79 -22.38
N LEU A 22 17.69 13.89 -21.74
CA LEU A 22 16.83 14.22 -20.62
C LEU A 22 17.72 14.49 -19.41
N PHE A 23 17.43 15.58 -18.71
CA PHE A 23 17.96 15.77 -17.37
C PHE A 23 17.12 14.93 -16.40
N PHE A 24 17.78 14.03 -15.69
CA PHE A 24 17.13 13.23 -14.66
C PHE A 24 17.29 13.90 -13.30
N PRO A 25 16.26 13.84 -12.44
CA PRO A 25 16.39 14.28 -11.07
C PRO A 25 17.36 13.38 -10.30
N ASP A 26 17.97 13.95 -9.26
CA ASP A 26 18.89 13.26 -8.36
C ASP A 26 18.09 12.38 -7.40
N LEU A 27 17.85 11.14 -7.82
CA LEU A 27 17.21 10.13 -6.99
C LEU A 27 18.24 9.56 -6.02
N VAL A 28 17.92 9.54 -4.73
CA VAL A 28 18.72 8.84 -3.72
C VAL A 28 18.64 7.34 -3.99
N GLN A 29 19.58 6.81 -4.76
CA GLN A 29 19.66 5.38 -5.03
C GLN A 29 20.44 4.69 -3.90
N THR A 30 19.79 3.71 -3.26
CA THR A 30 20.40 2.91 -2.18
C THR A 30 21.24 1.73 -2.71
N ARG A 31 21.16 1.46 -4.02
CA ARG A 31 21.84 0.34 -4.68
C ARG A 31 22.70 0.85 -5.83
N THR A 32 23.90 0.28 -5.97
CA THR A 32 24.78 0.55 -7.11
C THR A 32 24.18 -0.07 -8.37
N PRO A 33 24.04 0.69 -9.47
CA PRO A 33 23.47 0.16 -10.70
C PRO A 33 24.37 -0.94 -11.31
N PRO A 34 23.78 -1.93 -11.99
CA PRO A 34 24.52 -2.98 -12.68
C PRO A 34 25.40 -2.40 -13.81
N LYS A 35 26.47 -3.13 -14.16
CA LYS A 35 27.40 -2.69 -15.22
C LYS A 35 26.69 -2.68 -16.57
N GLU A 36 26.84 -1.58 -17.28
CA GLU A 36 26.24 -1.41 -18.60
C GLU A 36 26.97 -2.23 -19.68
N PRO A 37 26.25 -2.68 -20.73
CA PRO A 37 24.79 -2.61 -20.92
C PRO A 37 24.03 -3.69 -20.12
N VAL A 38 22.89 -3.33 -19.53
CA VAL A 38 22.15 -4.17 -18.58
C VAL A 38 21.14 -5.05 -19.31
N ALA A 39 21.21 -6.36 -19.12
CA ALA A 39 20.26 -7.29 -19.73
C ALA A 39 18.85 -7.16 -19.13
N ILE A 40 17.82 -7.53 -19.89
CA ILE A 40 16.42 -7.47 -19.40
C ILE A 40 16.19 -8.24 -18.08
N ALA A 41 16.86 -9.37 -17.89
CA ALA A 41 16.77 -10.15 -16.67
C ALA A 41 17.37 -9.40 -15.47
N GLU A 42 18.57 -8.83 -15.63
CA GLU A 42 19.23 -8.04 -14.59
C GLU A 42 18.45 -6.76 -14.27
N MET A 43 17.89 -6.10 -15.29
CA MET A 43 17.05 -4.91 -15.10
C MET A 43 15.81 -5.22 -14.26
N ALA A 44 15.15 -6.34 -14.57
CA ALA A 44 13.97 -6.81 -13.87
C ALA A 44 14.29 -7.16 -12.40
N GLU A 45 15.37 -7.91 -12.19
CA GLU A 45 15.84 -8.28 -10.85
C GLU A 45 16.24 -7.05 -10.02
N PHE A 46 16.98 -6.12 -10.62
CA PHE A 46 17.48 -4.93 -9.92
C PHE A 46 16.35 -4.03 -9.41
N PHE A 47 15.32 -3.81 -10.23
CA PHE A 47 14.15 -2.99 -9.89
C PHE A 47 12.99 -3.78 -9.26
N GLY A 48 13.14 -5.10 -9.07
CA GLY A 48 12.10 -5.95 -8.50
C GLY A 48 10.81 -5.99 -9.34
N VAL A 49 10.92 -5.92 -10.66
CA VAL A 49 9.80 -5.95 -11.61
C VAL A 49 9.86 -7.19 -12.49
N THR A 50 8.79 -7.50 -13.21
CA THR A 50 8.77 -8.63 -14.14
C THR A 50 9.24 -8.21 -15.54
N HIS A 51 9.66 -9.17 -16.38
CA HIS A 51 9.93 -8.90 -17.81
C HIS A 51 8.70 -8.33 -18.52
N ARG A 52 7.50 -8.80 -18.16
CA ARG A 52 6.24 -8.28 -18.69
C ARG A 52 6.07 -6.80 -18.37
N THR A 53 6.46 -6.37 -17.18
CA THR A 53 6.43 -4.96 -16.77
C THR A 53 7.40 -4.11 -17.59
N LEU A 54 8.61 -4.60 -17.84
CA LEU A 54 9.58 -3.90 -18.69
C LEU A 54 9.08 -3.76 -20.12
N HIS A 55 8.52 -4.83 -20.72
CA HIS A 55 7.88 -4.76 -22.03
C HIS A 55 6.70 -3.79 -22.06
N PHE A 56 5.87 -3.78 -21.02
CA PHE A 56 4.78 -2.82 -20.92
C PHE A 56 5.31 -1.37 -20.92
N TYR A 57 6.40 -1.08 -20.23
CA TYR A 57 7.01 0.26 -20.27
C TYR A 57 7.65 0.59 -21.63
N GLU A 58 8.21 -0.40 -22.34
CA GLU A 58 8.64 -0.24 -23.74
C GLU A 58 7.45 0.12 -24.64
N GLU A 59 6.34 -0.62 -24.54
CA GLU A 59 5.12 -0.37 -25.31
C GLU A 59 4.50 1.00 -25.03
N LYS A 60 4.65 1.50 -23.79
CA LYS A 60 4.19 2.83 -23.38
C LYS A 60 5.18 3.95 -23.71
N GLY A 61 6.30 3.65 -24.37
CA GLY A 61 7.32 4.63 -24.76
C GLY A 61 8.12 5.21 -23.59
N LEU A 62 7.98 4.61 -22.39
CA LEU A 62 8.69 5.06 -21.20
C LEU A 62 10.13 4.55 -21.18
N LEU A 63 10.38 3.39 -21.79
CA LEU A 63 11.70 2.80 -21.97
C LEU A 63 11.99 2.48 -23.41
N THR A 64 13.27 2.44 -23.75
CA THR A 64 13.77 1.99 -25.06
C THR A 64 14.84 0.92 -24.89
N ALA A 65 14.52 -0.33 -25.21
CA ALA A 65 15.52 -1.39 -25.28
C ALA A 65 16.34 -1.32 -26.56
N ARG A 66 17.65 -1.55 -26.45
CA ARG A 66 18.53 -1.87 -27.58
C ARG A 66 18.64 -3.38 -27.71
N ARG A 67 18.95 -3.86 -28.91
CA ARG A 67 19.22 -5.29 -29.15
C ARG A 67 20.71 -5.52 -29.31
N MET A 68 21.26 -6.46 -28.55
CA MET A 68 22.58 -7.03 -28.77
C MET A 68 22.39 -8.51 -29.13
N GLY A 69 22.49 -8.81 -30.43
CA GLY A 69 22.09 -10.10 -30.98
C GLY A 69 20.60 -10.36 -30.72
N LEU A 70 20.30 -11.43 -29.96
CA LEU A 70 18.94 -11.81 -29.58
C LEU A 70 18.49 -11.20 -28.24
N MET A 71 19.39 -10.55 -27.50
CA MET A 71 19.13 -10.07 -26.16
C MET A 71 18.71 -8.59 -26.15
N ARG A 72 17.69 -8.25 -25.36
CA ARG A 72 17.34 -6.87 -25.03
C ARG A 72 18.21 -6.35 -23.91
N VAL A 73 18.76 -5.16 -24.12
CA VAL A 73 19.66 -4.50 -23.18
C VAL A 73 19.34 -3.02 -23.04
N TYR A 74 19.60 -2.49 -21.86
CA TYR A 74 19.35 -1.11 -21.47
C TYR A 74 20.66 -0.40 -21.16
N GLY A 75 20.74 0.88 -21.54
CA GLY A 75 21.87 1.75 -21.22
C GLY A 75 21.60 2.63 -20.00
N ARG A 76 22.56 3.49 -19.65
CA ARG A 76 22.46 4.41 -18.51
C ARG A 76 21.15 5.17 -18.38
N ASP A 77 20.71 5.80 -19.47
CA ASP A 77 19.52 6.66 -19.46
C ASP A 77 18.25 5.86 -19.16
N GLU A 78 18.19 4.62 -19.63
CA GLU A 78 17.07 3.71 -19.39
C GLU A 78 17.05 3.21 -17.93
N ILE A 79 18.22 3.05 -17.32
CA ILE A 79 18.34 2.73 -15.89
C ILE A 79 17.85 3.93 -15.06
N ALA A 80 18.22 5.17 -15.45
CA ALA A 80 17.74 6.39 -14.79
C ALA A 80 16.22 6.58 -14.95
N ARG A 81 15.68 6.34 -16.16
CA ARG A 81 14.23 6.30 -16.42
C ARG A 81 13.55 5.27 -15.53
N MET A 82 14.07 4.04 -15.47
CA MET A 82 13.50 2.99 -14.62
C MET A 82 13.52 3.34 -13.14
N ALA A 83 14.59 3.97 -12.64
CA ALA A 83 14.64 4.43 -11.26
C ALA A 83 13.53 5.44 -10.95
N LEU A 84 13.31 6.40 -11.85
CA LEU A 84 12.24 7.39 -11.69
C LEU A 84 10.85 6.75 -11.76
N ILE A 85 10.62 5.88 -12.76
CA ILE A 85 9.36 5.11 -12.90
C ILE A 85 9.08 4.33 -11.61
N ASN A 86 10.11 3.71 -11.02
CA ASN A 86 9.96 2.92 -9.80
C ASN A 86 9.54 3.79 -8.62
N VAL A 87 10.17 4.94 -8.40
CA VAL A 87 9.79 5.89 -7.33
C VAL A 87 8.35 6.37 -7.49
N CYS A 88 7.96 6.77 -8.70
CA CYS A 88 6.58 7.21 -8.97
C CYS A 88 5.56 6.09 -8.72
N ARG A 89 5.90 4.85 -9.11
CA ARG A 89 5.04 3.68 -8.87
C ARG A 89 4.88 3.38 -7.39
N GLU A 90 5.95 3.49 -6.60
CA GLU A 90 5.92 3.24 -5.14
C GLU A 90 4.98 4.19 -4.39
N VAL A 91 4.83 5.44 -4.87
CA VAL A 91 3.86 6.41 -4.33
C VAL A 91 2.47 6.33 -4.99
N GLY A 92 2.25 5.29 -5.80
CA GLY A 92 0.97 4.98 -6.42
C GLY A 92 0.55 5.92 -7.55
N MET A 93 1.50 6.57 -8.23
CA MET A 93 1.18 7.32 -9.45
C MET A 93 0.80 6.38 -10.59
N SER A 94 -0.16 6.79 -11.41
CA SER A 94 -0.55 6.05 -12.61
C SER A 94 0.52 6.18 -13.71
N VAL A 95 0.49 5.25 -14.67
CA VAL A 95 1.39 5.27 -15.83
C VAL A 95 1.20 6.55 -16.66
N SER A 96 -0.03 7.08 -16.74
CA SER A 96 -0.29 8.33 -17.46
C SER A 96 0.40 9.52 -16.81
N VAL A 97 0.34 9.65 -15.47
CA VAL A 97 1.04 10.72 -14.74
C VAL A 97 2.55 10.60 -14.92
N ILE A 98 3.07 9.38 -14.98
CA ILE A 98 4.49 9.15 -15.27
C ILE A 98 4.84 9.60 -16.69
N GLN A 99 3.99 9.35 -17.69
CA GLN A 99 4.19 9.85 -19.06
C GLN A 99 4.21 11.38 -19.09
N ASP A 100 3.24 12.04 -18.46
CA ASP A 100 3.16 13.51 -18.38
C ASP A 100 4.41 14.10 -17.68
N LEU A 101 4.91 13.43 -16.64
CA LEU A 101 6.17 13.79 -15.98
C LEU A 101 7.35 13.71 -16.96
N PHE A 102 7.47 12.66 -17.75
CA PHE A 102 8.55 12.54 -18.74
C PHE A 102 8.44 13.57 -19.86
N GLU A 103 7.23 13.93 -20.29
CA GLU A 103 7.01 15.01 -21.25
C GLU A 103 7.46 16.36 -20.69
N THR A 104 7.16 16.63 -19.41
CA THR A 104 7.60 17.84 -18.71
C THR A 104 9.12 17.84 -18.50
N LEU A 105 9.71 16.70 -18.15
CA LEU A 105 11.17 16.58 -18.02
C LEU A 105 11.90 16.79 -19.36
N ALA A 106 11.25 16.53 -20.50
CA ALA A 106 11.81 16.81 -21.82
C ALA A 106 12.03 18.30 -22.08
N THR A 107 11.36 19.19 -21.34
CA THR A 107 11.57 20.64 -21.42
C THR A 107 12.63 21.15 -20.44
N ALA A 108 13.09 20.32 -19.51
CA ALA A 108 14.10 20.72 -18.53
C ALA A 108 15.45 20.98 -19.21
N SER A 109 16.12 22.04 -18.78
CA SER A 109 17.44 22.46 -19.27
C SER A 109 18.57 22.16 -18.28
N SER A 110 18.24 21.63 -17.10
CA SER A 110 19.23 21.27 -16.06
C SER A 110 18.69 20.22 -15.09
N THR A 111 19.60 19.52 -14.40
CA THR A 111 19.24 18.62 -13.28
C THR A 111 18.50 19.34 -12.16
N SER A 112 18.84 20.60 -11.87
CA SER A 112 18.12 21.39 -10.85
C SER A 112 16.66 21.62 -11.25
N GLU A 113 16.40 21.87 -12.53
CA GLU A 113 15.02 22.04 -13.03
C GLU A 113 14.27 20.71 -13.03
N ALA A 114 14.93 19.60 -13.41
CA ALA A 114 14.36 18.26 -13.29
C ALA A 114 13.98 17.90 -11.83
N ASN A 115 14.81 18.31 -10.85
CA ASN A 115 14.52 18.15 -9.42
C ASN A 115 13.26 18.94 -9.00
N LEU A 116 13.11 20.18 -9.47
CA LEU A 116 11.93 21.00 -9.19
C LEU A 116 10.65 20.40 -9.80
N ILE A 117 10.72 19.92 -11.04
CA ILE A 117 9.59 19.25 -11.71
C ILE A 117 9.15 18.01 -10.93
N LEU A 118 10.11 17.19 -10.49
CA LEU A 118 9.82 16.03 -9.66
C LEU A 118 9.20 16.43 -8.31
N GLU A 119 9.77 17.43 -7.64
CA GLU A 119 9.25 17.93 -6.37
C GLU A 119 7.81 18.42 -6.50
N GLU A 120 7.51 19.21 -7.53
CA GLU A 120 6.16 19.69 -7.81
C GLU A 120 5.18 18.53 -8.03
N THR A 121 5.59 17.52 -8.81
CA THR A 121 4.79 16.33 -9.09
C THR A 121 4.51 15.53 -7.80
N LEU A 122 5.51 15.36 -6.94
CA LEU A 122 5.36 14.68 -5.64
C LEU A 122 4.45 15.47 -4.69
N LEU A 123 4.57 16.80 -4.66
CA LEU A 123 3.70 17.67 -3.87
C LEU A 123 2.25 17.59 -4.36
N ALA A 124 2.02 17.53 -5.68
CA ALA A 124 0.70 17.33 -6.25
C ALA A 124 0.10 15.99 -5.80
N ARG A 125 0.86 14.89 -5.90
CA ARG A 125 0.43 13.57 -5.42
C ARG A 125 0.13 13.56 -3.92
N ARG A 126 0.94 14.24 -3.11
CA ARG A 126 0.70 14.39 -1.66
C ARG A 126 -0.64 15.07 -1.39
N ARG A 127 -0.97 16.15 -2.12
CA ARG A 127 -2.25 16.87 -1.97
C ARG A 127 -3.43 15.98 -2.36
N GLU A 128 -3.30 15.23 -3.45
CA GLU A 128 -4.33 14.27 -3.89
C GLU A 128 -4.58 13.20 -2.83
N LEU A 129 -3.53 12.59 -2.27
CA LEU A 129 -3.66 11.59 -1.20
C LEU A 129 -4.32 12.17 0.06
N ALA A 130 -4.00 13.42 0.44
CA ALA A 130 -4.64 14.10 1.57
C ALA A 130 -6.14 14.37 1.33
N SER A 131 -6.52 14.71 0.09
CA SER A 131 -7.91 14.86 -0.31
C SER A 131 -8.66 13.52 -0.30
N ASN A 132 -8.02 12.47 -0.80
CA ASN A 132 -8.57 11.11 -0.78
C ASN A 132 -8.79 10.62 0.65
N LEU A 133 -7.86 10.88 1.58
CA LEU A 133 -8.03 10.57 3.00
C LEU A 133 -9.29 11.25 3.57
N SER A 134 -9.44 12.55 3.33
CA SER A 134 -10.62 13.30 3.79
C SER A 134 -11.92 12.72 3.21
N THR A 135 -11.91 12.32 1.94
CA THR A 135 -13.06 11.73 1.26
C THR A 135 -13.41 10.37 1.85
N ILE A 136 -12.42 9.48 2.02
CA ILE A 136 -12.59 8.16 2.62
C ILE A 136 -13.13 8.28 4.05
N HIS A 137 -12.61 9.23 4.85
CA HIS A 137 -13.10 9.46 6.21
C HIS A 137 -14.57 9.87 6.20
N ARG A 138 -14.98 10.81 5.34
CA ARG A 138 -16.38 11.20 5.19
C ARG A 138 -17.25 10.02 4.74
N GLN A 139 -16.79 9.21 3.80
CA GLN A 139 -17.51 8.02 3.33
C GLN A 139 -17.72 7.00 4.46
N LEU A 140 -16.70 6.77 5.30
CA LEU A 140 -16.82 5.90 6.47
C LEU A 140 -17.82 6.46 7.50
N GLN A 141 -17.82 7.77 7.75
CA GLN A 141 -18.82 8.40 8.63
C GLN A 141 -20.25 8.22 8.10
N GLN A 142 -20.45 8.38 6.79
CA GLN A 142 -21.75 8.17 6.16
C GLN A 142 -22.19 6.69 6.24
N LEU A 143 -21.27 5.76 6.00
CA LEU A 143 -21.54 4.33 6.08
C LEU A 143 -21.92 3.91 7.50
N ASN A 144 -21.19 4.39 8.51
CA ASN A 144 -21.53 4.14 9.91
C ASN A 144 -22.92 4.70 10.26
N ALA A 145 -23.23 5.94 9.86
CA ALA A 145 -24.55 6.51 10.11
C ALA A 145 -25.68 5.69 9.47
N LEU A 146 -25.49 5.16 8.27
CA LEU A 146 -26.48 4.28 7.63
C LEU A 146 -26.65 2.95 8.37
N LEU A 147 -25.55 2.33 8.81
CA LEU A 147 -25.61 1.12 9.60
C LEU A 147 -26.27 1.35 10.98
N ASP A 148 -26.00 2.49 11.63
CA ASP A 148 -26.63 2.88 12.90
C ASP A 148 -28.15 3.13 12.73
N HIS A 149 -28.60 3.58 11.55
CA HIS A 149 -30.03 3.78 11.26
C HIS A 149 -30.80 2.46 11.02
N GLU A 150 -30.18 1.42 10.47
CA GLU A 150 -30.80 0.09 10.36
C GLU A 150 -31.05 -0.54 11.75
N GLU A 151 -30.20 -0.25 12.72
CA GLU A 151 -30.41 -0.65 14.12
C GLU A 151 -31.55 0.15 14.79
N ALA A 152 -31.72 1.42 14.44
CA ALA A 152 -32.76 2.28 14.99
C ALA A 152 -34.18 1.96 14.47
N GLU A 153 -34.34 1.61 13.18
CA GLU A 153 -35.64 1.17 12.63
C GLU A 153 -36.05 -0.21 13.15
N THR A 154 -35.08 -1.06 13.53
CA THR A 154 -35.35 -2.35 14.20
C THR A 154 -35.60 -2.19 15.72
N GLY A 155 -35.30 -1.01 16.27
CA GLY A 155 -35.32 -0.69 17.70
C GLY A 155 -36.63 -0.10 18.23
N GLN A 156 -37.55 0.36 17.38
CA GLN A 156 -38.87 0.82 17.81
C GLN A 156 -39.88 -0.32 17.73
N LEU A 157 -39.77 -1.26 18.67
CA LEU A 157 -40.86 -2.04 19.29
C LEU A 157 -40.23 -3.01 20.30
N ASN A 158 -40.59 -2.79 21.58
CA ASN A 158 -40.47 -3.66 22.75
C ASN A 158 -39.39 -3.30 23.78
N THR A 159 -39.88 -2.69 24.87
CA THR A 159 -39.33 -2.67 26.23
C THR A 159 -39.31 -4.08 26.83
N GLU A 160 -38.52 -4.99 26.26
CA GLU A 160 -38.09 -6.22 26.92
C GLU A 160 -36.60 -6.44 26.61
N PRO A 161 -35.80 -6.95 27.57
CA PRO A 161 -34.38 -7.19 27.36
C PRO A 161 -34.18 -8.23 26.25
N LYS A 162 -33.88 -7.77 25.02
CA LYS A 162 -33.62 -8.59 23.82
C LYS A 162 -32.20 -9.19 23.83
N GLY A 163 -31.80 -9.80 24.94
CA GLY A 163 -30.55 -10.53 25.06
C GLY A 163 -30.79 -11.99 25.44
N PRO A 164 -29.84 -12.91 25.15
CA PRO A 164 -29.86 -14.23 25.76
C PRO A 164 -29.91 -14.09 27.29
N PRO A 165 -30.62 -14.97 28.03
CA PRO A 165 -30.65 -14.89 29.48
C PRO A 165 -29.24 -15.10 30.04
N LEU A 166 -28.68 -14.04 30.61
CA LEU A 166 -27.42 -14.09 31.35
C LEU A 166 -27.70 -14.46 32.81
N THR A 167 -26.82 -15.26 33.40
CA THR A 167 -26.80 -15.46 34.85
C THR A 167 -26.36 -14.17 35.54
N GLU A 168 -26.65 -14.04 36.85
CA GLU A 168 -26.22 -12.89 37.63
C GLU A 168 -24.69 -12.68 37.59
N THR A 169 -23.94 -13.78 37.60
CA THR A 169 -22.49 -13.78 37.47
C THR A 169 -22.01 -13.31 36.10
N GLU A 170 -22.69 -13.70 35.02
CA GLU A 170 -22.38 -13.27 33.66
C GLU A 170 -22.71 -11.79 33.46
N ALA A 171 -23.86 -11.33 33.93
CA ALA A 171 -24.25 -9.93 33.84
C ALA A 171 -23.26 -9.01 34.58
N ARG A 172 -22.82 -9.42 35.78
CA ARG A 172 -21.86 -8.66 36.58
C ARG A 172 -20.44 -8.70 35.99
N CYS A 173 -20.03 -9.84 35.43
CA CYS A 173 -18.78 -9.94 34.66
C CYS A 173 -18.81 -9.02 33.45
N LEU A 174 -19.91 -9.04 32.69
CA LEU A 174 -20.10 -8.22 31.50
C LEU A 174 -20.10 -6.72 31.81
N GLN A 175 -20.72 -6.29 32.91
CA GLN A 175 -20.63 -4.90 33.40
C GLN A 175 -19.18 -4.48 33.67
N LEU A 176 -18.40 -5.30 34.38
CA LEU A 176 -16.99 -5.01 34.66
C LEU A 176 -16.14 -5.01 33.38
N MET A 177 -16.50 -5.83 32.38
CA MET A 177 -15.88 -5.81 31.06
C MET A 177 -16.14 -4.49 30.32
N VAL A 178 -17.36 -3.95 30.39
CA VAL A 178 -17.73 -2.64 29.85
C VAL A 178 -16.93 -1.51 30.53
N GLU A 179 -16.77 -1.59 31.85
CA GLU A 179 -15.95 -0.64 32.63
C GLU A 179 -14.42 -0.78 32.38
N GLY A 180 -13.99 -1.70 31.51
CA GLY A 180 -12.60 -1.86 31.10
C GLY A 180 -11.74 -2.68 32.06
N TYR A 181 -12.34 -3.47 32.96
CA TYR A 181 -11.57 -4.29 33.89
C TYR A 181 -10.91 -5.47 33.17
N THR A 182 -9.62 -5.68 33.46
CA THR A 182 -8.86 -6.88 33.03
C THR A 182 -9.40 -8.15 33.70
N PRO A 183 -9.24 -9.36 33.11
CA PRO A 183 -9.72 -10.63 33.71
C PRO A 183 -9.29 -10.83 35.16
N ILE A 184 -8.04 -10.47 35.49
CA ILE A 184 -7.47 -10.60 36.84
C ILE A 184 -8.20 -9.69 37.84
N ARG A 185 -8.57 -8.47 37.41
CA ARG A 185 -9.33 -7.53 38.24
C ARG A 185 -10.78 -7.98 38.40
N ILE A 186 -11.41 -8.50 37.34
CA ILE A 186 -12.76 -9.07 37.40
C ILE A 186 -12.78 -10.23 38.40
N ALA A 187 -11.80 -11.13 38.34
CA ALA A 187 -11.67 -12.26 39.27
C ALA A 187 -11.60 -11.80 40.73
N ARG A 188 -10.80 -10.77 41.00
CA ARG A 188 -10.71 -10.17 42.34
C ARG A 188 -12.02 -9.50 42.78
N THR A 189 -12.71 -8.79 41.88
CA THR A 189 -13.96 -8.09 42.19
C THR A 189 -15.14 -9.03 42.42
N LEU A 190 -15.18 -10.17 41.71
CA LEU A 190 -16.23 -11.18 41.83
C LEU A 190 -15.89 -12.30 42.83
N GLU A 191 -14.73 -12.23 43.48
CA GLU A 191 -14.20 -13.27 44.38
C GLU A 191 -14.10 -14.67 43.72
N LEU A 192 -13.77 -14.67 42.42
CA LEU A 192 -13.61 -15.89 41.61
C LEU A 192 -12.13 -16.15 41.28
N LYS A 193 -11.82 -17.38 40.88
CA LYS A 193 -10.53 -17.72 40.26
C LYS A 193 -10.49 -17.22 38.82
N THR A 194 -9.28 -16.95 38.31
CA THR A 194 -9.09 -16.46 36.93
C THR A 194 -9.60 -17.45 35.87
N GLU A 195 -9.54 -18.75 36.15
CA GLU A 195 -10.09 -19.81 35.29
C GLU A 195 -11.63 -19.74 35.21
N GLU A 196 -12.29 -19.46 36.34
CA GLU A 196 -13.75 -19.33 36.41
C GLU A 196 -14.22 -18.08 35.64
N VAL A 197 -13.49 -16.97 35.75
CA VAL A 197 -13.78 -15.77 34.93
C VAL A 197 -13.60 -16.05 33.45
N SER A 198 -12.58 -16.82 33.07
CA SER A 198 -12.37 -17.17 31.65
C SER A 198 -13.51 -18.03 31.11
N ALA A 199 -14.05 -18.95 31.93
CA ALA A 199 -15.22 -19.74 31.56
C ALA A 199 -16.50 -18.89 31.44
N VAL A 200 -16.68 -17.91 32.34
CA VAL A 200 -17.79 -16.95 32.28
C VAL A 200 -17.66 -16.05 31.04
N GLU A 201 -16.47 -15.54 30.72
CA GLU A 201 -16.21 -14.76 29.50
C GLU A 201 -16.51 -15.58 28.24
N ALA A 202 -16.10 -16.85 28.19
CA ALA A 202 -16.40 -17.75 27.08
C ALA A 202 -17.90 -18.00 26.93
N SER A 203 -18.63 -18.22 28.03
CA SER A 203 -20.10 -18.38 28.03
C SER A 203 -20.80 -17.12 27.51
N ILE A 204 -20.38 -15.93 27.94
CA ILE A 204 -20.92 -14.65 27.46
C ILE A 204 -20.67 -14.48 25.96
N VAL A 205 -19.44 -14.78 25.51
CA VAL A 205 -19.05 -14.69 24.11
C VAL A 205 -19.91 -15.63 23.25
N ASP A 206 -20.14 -16.86 23.68
CA ASP A 206 -20.99 -17.83 22.98
C ASP A 206 -22.45 -17.37 22.94
N LYS A 207 -23.01 -16.97 24.10
CA LYS A 207 -24.40 -16.50 24.21
C LYS A 207 -24.67 -15.27 23.34
N LEU A 208 -23.71 -14.33 23.27
CA LEU A 208 -23.81 -13.13 22.43
C LEU A 208 -23.35 -13.37 20.98
N ASN A 209 -23.03 -14.61 20.62
CA ASN A 209 -22.51 -15.01 19.31
C ASN A 209 -21.35 -14.10 18.86
N ALA A 210 -20.42 -13.85 19.76
CA ALA A 210 -19.23 -13.01 19.56
C ALA A 210 -18.00 -13.88 19.31
N GLN A 211 -16.96 -13.29 18.72
CA GLN A 211 -15.67 -13.93 18.46
C GLN A 211 -14.66 -13.66 19.58
N ASN A 212 -14.87 -12.60 20.35
CA ASN A 212 -13.99 -12.21 21.45
C ASN A 212 -14.75 -11.34 22.47
N ARG A 213 -14.13 -11.12 23.63
CA ARG A 213 -14.70 -10.34 24.74
C ARG A 213 -15.06 -8.89 24.37
N PHE A 214 -14.33 -8.25 23.45
CA PHE A 214 -14.59 -6.87 23.04
C PHE A 214 -15.84 -6.79 22.15
N GLN A 215 -16.00 -7.76 21.24
CA GLN A 215 -17.22 -7.88 20.44
C GLN A 215 -18.43 -8.26 21.30
N ALA A 216 -18.24 -9.08 22.35
CA ALA A 216 -19.28 -9.37 23.33
C ALA A 216 -19.74 -8.11 24.07
N VAL A 217 -18.80 -7.28 24.54
CA VAL A 217 -19.10 -5.97 25.16
C VAL A 217 -19.87 -5.05 24.21
N ALA A 218 -19.39 -4.89 22.98
CA ALA A 218 -20.05 -4.04 21.99
C ALA A 218 -21.49 -4.49 21.73
N LYS A 219 -21.71 -5.79 21.52
CA LYS A 219 -23.07 -6.34 21.33
C LYS A 219 -23.95 -6.16 22.56
N ALA A 220 -23.41 -6.33 23.76
CA ALA A 220 -24.19 -6.18 24.98
C ALA A 220 -24.69 -4.74 25.20
N VAL A 221 -23.86 -3.74 24.85
CA VAL A 221 -24.24 -2.32 24.87
C VAL A 221 -25.31 -2.03 23.82
N LEU A 222 -25.15 -2.54 22.59
CA LEU A 222 -26.15 -2.37 21.52
C LEU A 222 -27.50 -3.03 21.85
N LEU A 223 -27.48 -4.17 22.54
CA LEU A 223 -28.69 -4.87 22.99
C LEU A 223 -29.33 -4.24 24.24
N GLY A 224 -28.76 -3.15 24.78
CA GLY A 224 -29.27 -2.48 25.99
C GLY A 224 -29.19 -3.33 27.25
N MET A 225 -28.33 -4.37 27.25
CA MET A 225 -28.14 -5.26 28.40
C MET A 225 -27.30 -4.61 29.50
N VAL A 226 -26.55 -3.56 29.15
CA VAL A 226 -25.56 -2.89 30.00
C VAL A 226 -25.50 -1.42 29.61
N ALA A 227 -25.46 -0.51 30.58
CA ALA A 227 -25.33 0.93 30.33
C ALA A 227 -23.84 1.33 30.20
N ASN A 228 -23.57 2.31 29.33
CA ASN A 228 -22.28 3.02 29.25
C ASN A 228 -21.99 3.84 30.51
#